data_AF-A0A6A2Z9P3-F1
#
_entry.id   AF-A0A6A2Z9P3-F1
#
_cell.length_a   1.000
_cell.length_b   1.000
_cell.length_c   1.000
_cell.angle_alpha   90.00
_cell.angle_beta   90.00
_cell.angle_gamma   90.00
#
_symmetry.space_group_name_H-M   'P 1'
#
loop_
_entity.id
_entity.type
_entity.pdbx_description
1 polymer ?
#
loop_
_entity_poly.entity_id
_entity_poly.type
_entity_poly.pdbx_seq_one_letter_code
_entity_poly.pdbx_strand_id
1 'polypeptide(L)'
;MATIIMDSAKVVVLDIHFPTLPVVELQRHQASVNAIAWAPHNSCHICTVGDDSHALIWDLSSMSQPVEGGLDPILAYIVGAEIEQLQWSTSQPDWVAIAFSTKLHIVRV
;
A
#
# COMPACT_ATOMS: atom_id res chain seq x y z
N MET A 1 -6.24 11.25 -0.24
CA MET A 1 -4.93 11.19 -0.95
C MET A 1 -3.97 10.35 -0.10
N ALA A 2 -2.97 9.68 -0.69
CA ALA A 2 -1.91 9.03 0.08
C ALA A 2 -0.55 9.48 -0.45
N THR A 3 0.45 9.50 0.42
CA THR A 3 1.82 9.89 0.10
C THR A 3 2.81 8.94 0.78
N ILE A 4 3.94 8.74 0.13
CA ILE A 4 5.12 8.10 0.71
C ILE A 4 6.12 9.17 1.14
N ILE A 5 6.90 8.87 2.18
CA ILE A 5 8.00 9.72 2.63
C ILE A 5 9.29 9.14 2.04
N MET A 6 10.15 9.98 1.49
CA MET A 6 11.44 9.56 0.93
C MET A 6 12.25 8.78 1.98
N ASP A 7 12.82 7.65 1.56
CA ASP A 7 13.65 6.75 2.38
C ASP A 7 12.99 6.32 3.71
N SER A 8 11.67 6.15 3.69
CA SER A 8 10.88 5.81 4.88
C SER A 8 9.96 4.63 4.64
N ALA A 9 9.80 3.81 5.66
CA ALA A 9 8.84 2.70 5.70
C ALA A 9 7.39 3.14 5.97
N LYS A 10 7.16 4.46 6.09
CA LYS A 10 5.85 5.03 6.45
C LYS A 10 5.08 5.50 5.23
N VAL A 11 3.80 5.15 5.19
CA VAL A 11 2.83 5.73 4.25
C VAL A 11 1.84 6.58 5.02
N VAL A 12 1.56 7.78 4.53
CA VAL A 12 0.65 8.72 5.17
C VAL A 12 -0.56 8.94 4.28
N VAL A 13 -1.75 8.71 4.82
CA VAL A 13 -3.02 9.04 4.17
C VAL A 13 -3.47 10.41 4.66
N LEU A 14 -3.84 11.28 3.72
CA LEU A 14 -4.20 12.67 3.95
C LEU A 14 -5.58 12.98 3.37
N ASP A 15 -6.36 13.76 4.12
CA ASP A 15 -7.55 14.43 3.59
C ASP A 15 -7.10 15.75 2.95
N ILE A 16 -7.53 15.96 1.70
CA ILE A 16 -7.18 17.18 0.95
C ILE A 16 -7.90 18.43 1.47
N HIS A 17 -9.01 18.26 2.19
CA HIS A 17 -9.72 19.38 2.80
C HIS A 17 -9.06 19.82 4.12
N PHE A 18 -8.29 18.94 4.75
CA PHE A 18 -7.58 19.18 6.02
C PHE A 18 -6.17 18.57 5.98
N PRO A 19 -5.25 19.10 5.15
CA PRO A 19 -3.95 18.46 4.88
C PRO A 19 -2.95 18.54 6.04
N THR A 20 -3.26 19.31 7.09
CA THR A 20 -2.39 19.54 8.25
C THR A 20 -2.39 18.40 9.27
N LEU A 21 -3.37 17.49 9.17
CA LEU A 21 -3.53 16.35 10.06
C LEU A 21 -3.56 15.07 9.21
N PRO A 22 -2.63 14.12 9.44
CA PRO A 22 -2.72 12.81 8.79
C PRO A 22 -4.00 12.11 9.22
N VAL A 23 -4.70 11.55 8.24
CA VAL A 23 -5.85 10.67 8.50
C VAL A 23 -5.33 9.43 9.18
N VAL A 24 -4.37 8.74 8.56
CA VAL A 24 -3.72 7.58 9.15
C VAL A 24 -2.28 7.43 8.67
N GLU A 25 -1.45 6.85 9.52
CA GLU A 25 -0.10 6.42 9.19
C GLU A 25 -0.04 4.89 9.15
N LEU A 26 0.39 4.34 8.01
CA LEU A 26 0.58 2.91 7.82
C LEU A 26 2.05 2.59 8.11
N GLN A 27 2.31 1.75 9.12
CA GLN A 27 3.65 1.49 9.65
C GLN A 27 3.90 -0.01 9.85
N ARG A 28 3.97 -0.76 8.74
CA ARG A 28 4.32 -2.20 8.77
C ARG A 28 5.41 -2.63 7.81
N HIS A 29 5.81 -1.77 6.87
CA HIS A 29 7.00 -2.05 6.07
C HIS A 29 8.25 -2.03 6.97
N GLN A 30 9.21 -2.88 6.65
CA GLN A 30 10.51 -2.97 7.35
C GLN A 30 11.60 -2.13 6.65
N ALA A 31 11.34 -1.64 5.45
CA ALA A 31 12.23 -0.83 4.63
C ALA A 31 11.43 0.22 3.85
N SER A 32 12.11 1.02 3.02
CA SER A 32 11.51 2.12 2.27
C SER A 32 10.36 1.65 1.38
N VAL A 33 9.29 2.46 1.36
CA VAL A 33 8.14 2.23 0.46
C VAL A 33 8.43 2.90 -0.88
N ASN A 34 8.34 2.13 -1.96
CA ASN A 34 8.67 2.59 -3.31
C ASN A 34 7.43 3.04 -4.09
N ALA A 35 6.32 2.33 -3.93
CA ALA A 35 5.09 2.63 -4.65
C ALA A 35 3.84 2.36 -3.81
N ILE A 36 2.78 3.08 -4.16
CA ILE A 36 1.45 2.94 -3.57
C ILE A 36 0.40 3.02 -4.67
N ALA A 37 -0.68 2.26 -4.54
CA ALA A 37 -1.84 2.43 -5.42
C ALA A 37 -3.14 2.05 -4.73
N TRP A 38 -4.15 2.89 -4.92
CA TRP A 38 -5.52 2.66 -4.48
C TRP A 38 -6.17 1.59 -5.34
N ALA A 39 -6.93 0.69 -4.71
CA ALA A 39 -7.68 -0.32 -5.44
C ALA A 39 -8.84 0.32 -6.22
N PRO A 40 -9.04 -0.05 -7.50
CA PRO A 40 -10.13 0.50 -8.31
C PRO A 40 -11.51 -0.02 -7.91
N HIS A 41 -11.59 -1.21 -7.29
CA HIS A 41 -12.84 -1.84 -6.89
C HIS A 41 -13.34 -1.38 -5.51
N ASN A 42 -12.45 -0.89 -4.63
CA ASN A 42 -12.79 -0.44 -3.30
C ASN A 42 -11.96 0.79 -2.91
N SER A 43 -12.62 1.93 -2.71
CA SER A 43 -12.00 3.20 -2.35
C SER A 43 -11.31 3.20 -0.98
N CYS A 44 -11.63 2.24 -0.11
CA CYS A 44 -11.00 2.08 1.20
C CYS A 44 -9.78 1.16 1.15
N HIS A 45 -9.49 0.50 0.03
CA HIS A 45 -8.34 -0.38 -0.10
C HIS A 45 -7.17 0.34 -0.76
N ILE A 46 -6.00 0.20 -0.16
CA ILE A 46 -4.74 0.69 -0.70
C ILE A 46 -3.71 -0.42 -0.68
N CYS A 47 -2.91 -0.51 -1.73
CA CYS A 47 -1.74 -1.39 -1.79
C CYS A 47 -0.46 -0.56 -1.65
N THR A 48 0.47 -1.03 -0.85
CA THR A 48 1.79 -0.43 -0.66
C THR A 48 2.88 -1.47 -0.89
N VAL A 49 3.99 -1.07 -1.49
CA VAL A 49 5.11 -1.97 -1.81
C VAL A 49 6.44 -1.30 -1.49
N GLY A 50 7.44 -2.09 -1.09
CA GLY A 50 8.74 -1.54 -0.71
C GLY A 50 9.92 -2.49 -0.92
N ASP A 51 11.09 -2.00 -0.48
CA ASP A 51 12.37 -2.72 -0.52
C ASP A 51 12.39 -3.95 0.39
N ASP A 52 11.45 -4.01 1.34
CA ASP A 52 11.29 -5.13 2.27
C ASP A 52 10.64 -6.36 1.61
N SER A 53 10.56 -6.38 0.28
CA SER A 53 10.05 -7.54 -0.46
C SER A 53 8.56 -7.80 -0.21
N HIS A 54 7.85 -6.86 0.42
CA HIS A 54 6.44 -6.99 0.77
C HIS A 54 5.55 -6.10 -0.07
N ALA A 55 4.43 -6.66 -0.50
CA ALA A 55 3.25 -5.95 -0.96
C ALA A 55 2.15 -6.10 0.09
N LEU A 56 1.73 -5.00 0.69
CA LEU A 56 0.76 -4.96 1.77
C LEU A 56 -0.54 -4.34 1.27
N ILE A 57 -1.66 -5.01 1.48
CA ILE A 57 -3.01 -4.47 1.23
C ILE A 57 -3.59 -4.02 2.56
N TRP A 58 -4.09 -2.78 2.58
CA TRP A 58 -4.67 -2.16 3.76
C TRP A 58 -6.13 -1.85 3.51
N ASP A 59 -6.95 -2.04 4.54
CA ASP A 59 -8.33 -1.61 4.55
C ASP A 59 -8.51 -0.44 5.53
N LEU A 60 -8.80 0.74 4.97
CA LEU A 60 -9.02 1.96 5.73
C LEU A 60 -10.42 2.06 6.33
N SER A 61 -11.35 1.15 5.99
CA SER A 61 -12.69 1.12 6.60
C SER A 61 -12.64 0.80 8.11
N SER A 62 -11.61 0.04 8.51
CA SER A 62 -11.39 -0.40 9.89
C SER A 62 -10.78 0.68 10.80
N MET A 63 -10.54 1.88 10.28
CA MET A 63 -9.97 3.01 11.01
C MET A 63 -10.85 3.53 12.16
N SER A 64 -12.11 3.07 12.25
CA SER A 64 -13.01 3.32 13.38
C SER A 64 -12.61 2.61 14.67
N GLN A 65 -11.67 1.65 14.62
CA GLN A 65 -11.15 0.98 15.80
C GLN A 65 -9.76 1.54 16.15
N PRO A 66 -9.58 2.18 17.32
CA PRO A 66 -8.27 2.62 17.77
C PRO A 66 -7.45 1.39 18.17
N VAL A 67 -6.79 0.77 17.21
CA VAL A 67 -5.78 -0.25 17.46
C VAL A 67 -4.53 0.45 17.99
N GLU A 68 -4.18 0.18 19.26
CA GLU A 68 -2.89 0.59 19.83
C GLU A 68 -1.78 -0.01 18.96
N GLY A 69 -1.14 0.82 18.12
CA GLY A 69 -0.10 0.39 17.18
C GLY A 69 -0.39 0.62 15.69
N GLY A 70 -1.50 1.28 15.34
CA GLY A 70 -1.84 1.64 13.97
C GLY A 70 -2.63 0.54 13.24
N LEU A 71 -2.98 0.79 11.97
CA LEU A 71 -3.67 -0.21 11.14
C LEU A 71 -2.74 -1.39 10.85
N ASP A 72 -3.32 -2.59 10.77
CA ASP A 72 -2.65 -3.80 10.26
C ASP A 72 -3.12 -4.08 8.82
N PRO A 73 -2.23 -4.58 7.94
CA PRO A 73 -2.60 -4.97 6.60
C PRO A 73 -3.51 -6.20 6.63
N ILE A 74 -4.51 -6.22 5.76
CA ILE A 74 -5.43 -7.35 5.60
C ILE A 74 -4.82 -8.49 4.78
N LEU A 75 -3.82 -8.18 3.96
CA LEU A 75 -3.08 -9.15 3.15
C LEU A 75 -1.62 -8.71 3.02
N ALA A 76 -0.72 -9.69 3.08
CA ALA A 76 0.70 -9.50 2.80
C ALA A 76 1.14 -10.50 1.74
N TYR A 77 1.72 -9.98 0.66
CA TYR A 77 2.30 -10.77 -0.42
C TYR A 77 3.80 -10.54 -0.46
N ILE A 78 4.58 -11.62 -0.36
CA ILE A 78 6.04 -11.56 -0.25
C ILE A 78 6.64 -12.04 -1.57
N VAL A 79 7.51 -11.23 -2.16
CA VAL A 79 8.32 -11.60 -3.34
C VAL A 79 9.78 -11.56 -2.94
N GLY A 80 10.62 -12.50 -3.38
CA GLY A 80 12.02 -12.60 -2.90
C GLY A 80 12.98 -11.49 -3.36
N ALA A 81 12.49 -10.29 -3.68
CA ALA A 81 13.27 -9.12 -4.10
C ALA A 81 12.47 -7.83 -3.86
N GLU A 82 13.15 -6.69 -3.88
CA GLU A 82 12.53 -5.36 -3.81
C GLU A 82 11.47 -5.16 -4.90
N ILE A 83 10.34 -4.57 -4.51
CA ILE A 83 9.27 -4.24 -5.45
C ILE A 83 9.44 -2.79 -5.87
N GLU A 84 9.60 -2.58 -7.17
CA GLU A 84 9.86 -1.28 -7.77
C GLU A 84 8.56 -0.57 -8.17
N GLN A 85 7.62 -1.33 -8.73
CA GLN A 85 6.41 -0.77 -9.31
C GLN A 85 5.20 -1.65 -9.07
N LEU A 86 4.08 -0.98 -8.82
CA LEU A 86 2.78 -1.59 -8.67
C LEU A 86 1.74 -0.86 -9.52
N GLN A 87 0.89 -1.63 -10.21
CA GLN A 87 -0.21 -1.07 -11.00
C GLN A 87 -1.43 -1.98 -11.00
N TRP A 88 -2.58 -1.44 -10.60
CA TRP A 88 -3.87 -2.09 -10.78
C TRP A 88 -4.31 -2.06 -12.25
N SER A 89 -4.90 -3.16 -12.72
CA SER A 89 -5.47 -3.21 -14.06
C SER A 89 -6.76 -2.38 -14.13
N THR A 90 -6.85 -1.52 -15.14
CA THR A 90 -8.04 -0.69 -15.40
C THR A 90 -9.16 -1.46 -16.09
N SER A 91 -8.82 -2.53 -16.83
CA SER A 91 -9.78 -3.39 -17.52
C SER A 91 -10.27 -4.55 -16.66
N GLN A 92 -9.48 -4.98 -15.69
CA GLN A 92 -9.80 -6.05 -14.76
C GLN A 92 -9.43 -5.62 -13.32
N PRO A 93 -10.32 -4.93 -12.60
CA PRO A 93 -10.07 -4.33 -11.27
C PRO A 93 -9.57 -5.26 -10.16
N ASP A 94 -9.78 -6.57 -10.34
CA ASP A 94 -9.36 -7.62 -9.39
C ASP A 94 -7.89 -8.02 -9.58
N TRP A 95 -7.21 -7.51 -10.61
CA TRP A 95 -5.83 -7.87 -10.92
C TRP A 95 -4.87 -6.71 -10.67
N VAL A 96 -3.74 -7.05 -10.06
CA VAL A 96 -2.62 -6.14 -9.83
C VAL A 96 -1.35 -6.71 -10.45
N ALA A 97 -0.60 -5.86 -11.13
CA ALA A 97 0.73 -6.15 -11.65
C ALA A 97 1.79 -5.62 -10.69
N ILE A 98 2.73 -6.48 -10.31
CA ILE A 98 3.83 -6.19 -9.38
C ILE A 98 5.14 -6.50 -10.10
N ALA A 99 5.96 -5.48 -10.32
CA ALA A 99 7.27 -5.61 -10.93
C ALA A 99 8.35 -5.61 -9.86
N PHE A 100 9.21 -6.63 -9.88
CA PHE A 100 10.30 -6.80 -8.93
C PHE A 100 11.49 -7.40 -9.65
N SER A 101 12.68 -6.82 -9.46
CA SER A 101 13.92 -7.25 -10.13
C SER A 101 13.72 -7.42 -11.66
N THR A 102 13.82 -8.65 -12.18
CA THR A 102 13.67 -9.02 -13.61
C THR A 102 12.35 -9.71 -13.93
N LYS A 103 11.39 -9.70 -13.01
CA LYS A 103 10.13 -10.45 -13.11
C LYS A 103 8.93 -9.53 -12.92
N LEU A 104 7.82 -9.94 -13.52
CA LEU A 104 6.51 -9.33 -13.33
C LEU A 104 5.55 -10.43 -12.89
N HIS A 105 4.91 -10.24 -11.74
CA HIS A 105 3.79 -11.08 -11.32
C HIS A 105 2.48 -10.33 -11.52
N ILE A 106 1.47 -11.05 -12.00
CA ILE A 106 0.11 -10.55 -12.14
C ILE A 106 -0.74 -11.40 -11.20
N VAL A 107 -1.23 -10.77 -10.14
CA VAL A 107 -1.90 -11.44 -9.02
C VAL A 107 -3.34 -10.97 -8.96
N ARG A 108 -4.26 -11.89 -8.66
CA ARG A 108 -5.66 -11.56 -8.38
C ARG A 108 -5.83 -11.32 -6.88
N VAL A 109 -6.43 -10.21 -6.51
CA VAL A 109 -6.69 -9.78 -5.12
C VAL A 109 -8.18 -9.87 -4.82
#